data_AF-A0A850QJT0-F1
#
_entry.id   AF-A0A850QJT0-F1
#
_cell.length_a   1.000
_cell.length_b   1.000
_cell.length_c   1.000
_cell.angle_alpha   90.00
_cell.angle_beta   90.00
_cell.angle_gamma   90.00
#
_symmetry.space_group_name_H-M   'P 1'
#
loop_
_entity.id
_entity.type
_entity.pdbx_description
1 polymer ?
#
loop_
_entity_poly.entity_id
_entity_poly.type
_entity_poly.pdbx_seq_one_letter_code
_entity_poly.pdbx_strand_id
1 'polypeptide(L)'
;MTRRAAPSASLPAAPEPVQAKTLKRKQFSSTGDVHILGDVTITTQLIVGGDLLIDGDLIAEEVFCLGKLTVTGDIQVQSLYIGQTLDAGGNIDVEFLVKTGCSAEWMARVLELDQRKLKTEDNFIDLLVHPAILARHAQSELPGGSGDIQGLGYLSCADLDCQGNLQLDDDLDAAEVQFVGGHLAASSIYVSGDCNCQGEVFSETDIVTGGSLFAGEIVCQGNIAAGSIGSQGDISGWGSIRAKGEISSLFGEIHAGRWIASGATLYAAKYIKAGESVIGEKGISCGKDYGIFAGSNLPRSAWAKQGMISADSKPRLILSGEFVEGKKLRHIDALEKKRDQELDWEMARRVKREMLAE
;
A
#
# COMPACT_ATOMS: atom_id res chain seq x y z
N MET A 1 -12.73 6.21 58.81
CA MET A 1 -11.86 7.17 58.10
C MET A 1 -11.94 6.88 56.61
N THR A 2 -12.91 7.51 55.94
CA THR A 2 -13.10 7.45 54.49
C THR A 2 -12.03 8.32 53.82
N ARG A 3 -11.12 7.71 53.06
CA ARG A 3 -10.20 8.44 52.17
C ARG A 3 -11.04 9.13 51.11
N ARG A 4 -11.16 10.46 51.21
CA ARG A 4 -11.66 11.30 50.12
C ARG A 4 -10.78 11.07 48.89
N ALA A 5 -11.39 10.61 47.80
CA ALA A 5 -10.79 10.68 46.48
C ALA A 5 -10.48 12.17 46.18
N ALA A 6 -9.27 12.44 45.71
CA ALA A 6 -8.91 13.76 45.20
C ALA A 6 -9.85 14.10 44.02
N PRO A 7 -10.29 15.36 43.88
CA PRO A 7 -11.09 15.76 42.73
C PRO A 7 -10.24 15.56 41.47
N SER A 8 -10.74 14.77 40.52
CA SER A 8 -10.22 14.73 39.16
C SER A 8 -10.25 16.15 38.62
N ALA A 9 -9.08 16.75 38.38
CA ALA A 9 -9.00 18.01 37.68
C ALA A 9 -9.73 17.83 36.34
N SER A 10 -10.87 18.50 36.18
CA SER A 10 -11.61 18.50 34.92
C SER A 10 -10.68 19.06 33.85
N LEU A 11 -10.41 18.28 32.79
CA LEU A 11 -9.62 18.75 31.66
C LEU A 11 -10.20 20.09 31.15
N PRO A 12 -9.36 21.06 30.79
CA PRO A 12 -9.83 22.31 30.20
C PRO A 12 -10.65 22.02 28.94
N ALA A 13 -11.69 22.81 28.68
CA ALA A 13 -12.49 22.66 27.46
C ALA A 13 -11.60 22.83 26.21
N ALA A 14 -11.86 22.05 25.16
CA ALA A 14 -11.13 22.18 23.90
C ALA A 14 -11.35 23.57 23.28
N PRO A 15 -10.35 24.14 22.58
CA PRO A 15 -10.51 25.41 21.87
C PRO A 15 -11.57 25.28 20.76
N GLU A 16 -12.25 26.38 20.45
CA GLU A 16 -13.13 26.42 19.27
C GLU A 16 -12.31 26.22 17.99
N PRO A 17 -12.84 25.46 17.00
CA PRO A 17 -12.14 25.23 15.75
C PRO A 17 -11.83 26.54 15.01
N VAL A 18 -10.61 26.65 14.46
CA VAL A 18 -10.25 27.79 13.62
C VAL A 18 -11.01 27.68 12.29
N GLN A 19 -11.78 28.69 11.93
CA GLN A 19 -12.53 28.73 10.68
C GLN A 19 -12.02 29.83 9.73
N ALA A 20 -11.82 29.48 8.46
CA ALA A 20 -11.53 30.45 7.41
C ALA A 20 -12.12 30.02 6.06
N LYS A 21 -12.34 30.98 5.15
CA LYS A 21 -12.78 30.67 3.77
C LYS A 21 -11.65 30.17 2.87
N THR A 22 -10.47 30.73 3.06
CA THR A 22 -9.25 30.43 2.30
C THR A 22 -8.08 30.75 3.22
N LEU A 23 -6.99 30.01 3.11
CA LEU A 23 -5.80 30.24 3.94
C LEU A 23 -4.55 30.32 3.08
N LYS A 24 -4.01 31.54 2.94
CA LYS A 24 -2.73 31.77 2.26
C LYS A 24 -1.72 32.41 3.20
N ARG A 25 -0.70 31.66 3.62
CA ARG A 25 0.32 32.14 4.56
C ARG A 25 1.67 31.50 4.27
N LYS A 26 2.74 32.07 4.82
CA LYS A 26 4.05 31.43 4.83
C LYS A 26 4.05 30.20 5.75
N GLN A 27 3.53 30.37 6.97
CA GLN A 27 3.44 29.34 7.99
C GLN A 27 2.11 29.47 8.73
N PHE A 28 1.56 28.35 9.17
CA PHE A 28 0.38 28.31 10.03
C PHE A 28 0.54 27.23 11.11
N SER A 29 0.11 27.55 12.34
CA SER A 29 0.09 26.60 13.44
C SER A 29 -1.17 26.79 14.27
N SER A 30 -1.81 25.68 14.64
CA SER A 30 -2.93 25.62 15.56
C SER A 30 -2.77 24.42 16.49
N THR A 31 -3.00 24.61 17.79
CA THR A 31 -3.05 23.49 18.76
C THR A 31 -4.41 22.80 18.80
N GLY A 32 -5.40 23.37 18.09
CA GLY A 32 -6.77 22.90 18.00
C GLY A 32 -7.19 22.44 16.62
N ASP A 33 -8.46 22.11 16.49
CA ASP A 33 -9.09 21.74 15.22
C ASP A 33 -9.15 22.93 14.24
N VAL A 34 -9.09 22.67 12.95
CA VAL A 34 -9.05 23.68 11.88
C VAL A 34 -9.99 23.27 10.75
N HIS A 35 -10.86 24.18 10.33
CA HIS A 35 -11.76 23.99 9.18
C HIS A 35 -11.61 25.14 8.20
N ILE A 36 -11.20 24.82 6.97
CA ILE A 36 -11.09 25.78 5.87
C ILE A 36 -12.11 25.41 4.80
N LEU A 37 -13.01 26.34 4.45
CA LEU A 37 -14.10 26.12 3.49
C LEU A 37 -13.64 26.17 2.01
N GLY A 38 -12.34 26.19 1.75
CA GLY A 38 -11.76 26.39 0.43
C GLY A 38 -10.25 26.22 0.50
N ASP A 39 -9.54 26.71 -0.52
CA ASP A 39 -8.15 26.32 -0.73
C ASP A 39 -7.19 26.78 0.38
N VAL A 40 -6.19 25.95 0.61
CA VAL A 40 -5.08 26.19 1.53
C VAL A 40 -3.78 26.24 0.72
N THR A 41 -3.04 27.34 0.88
CA THR A 41 -1.68 27.48 0.33
C THR A 41 -0.74 27.94 1.43
N ILE A 42 0.12 27.05 1.89
CA ILE A 42 1.12 27.32 2.93
C ILE A 42 2.52 27.17 2.36
N THR A 43 3.31 28.23 2.35
CA THR A 43 4.62 28.15 1.69
C THR A 43 5.61 27.22 2.38
N THR A 44 5.57 27.08 3.71
CA THR A 44 6.58 26.27 4.44
C THR A 44 5.95 25.18 5.30
N GLN A 45 5.27 25.56 6.39
CA GLN A 45 4.82 24.59 7.39
C GLN A 45 3.38 24.85 7.81
N LEU A 46 2.57 23.81 7.70
CA LEU A 46 1.21 23.74 8.22
C LEU A 46 1.19 22.76 9.39
N ILE A 47 0.97 23.26 10.61
CA ILE A 47 0.95 22.44 11.83
C ILE A 47 -0.44 22.52 12.47
N VAL A 48 -1.09 21.37 12.66
CA VAL A 48 -2.41 21.26 13.29
C VAL A 48 -2.36 20.15 14.35
N GLY A 49 -2.59 20.52 15.60
CA GLY A 49 -2.64 19.57 16.73
C GLY A 49 -3.94 18.78 16.82
N GLY A 50 -5.02 19.28 16.21
CA GLY A 50 -6.31 18.61 16.13
C GLY A 50 -6.60 18.04 14.74
N ASP A 51 -7.89 18.00 14.39
CA ASP A 51 -8.35 17.61 13.07
C ASP A 51 -8.24 18.78 12.09
N LEU A 52 -7.92 18.49 10.84
CA LEU A 52 -7.84 19.46 9.75
C LEU A 52 -8.82 19.06 8.64
N LEU A 53 -9.82 19.92 8.42
CA LEU A 53 -10.78 19.79 7.32
C LEU A 53 -10.57 20.92 6.31
N ILE A 54 -10.42 20.56 5.04
CA ILE A 54 -10.25 21.48 3.91
C ILE A 54 -11.27 21.12 2.83
N ASP A 55 -12.24 22.01 2.60
CA ASP A 55 -13.24 21.88 1.54
C ASP A 55 -12.72 22.48 0.21
N GLY A 56 -11.51 22.11 -0.18
CA GLY A 56 -10.80 22.61 -1.36
C GLY A 56 -9.46 21.90 -1.53
N ASP A 57 -8.51 22.55 -2.21
CA ASP A 57 -7.18 21.99 -2.43
C ASP A 57 -6.20 22.33 -1.31
N LEU A 58 -5.23 21.46 -1.06
CA LEU A 58 -4.15 21.66 -0.09
C LEU A 58 -2.80 21.70 -0.81
N ILE A 59 -2.14 22.86 -0.79
CA ILE A 59 -0.78 23.05 -1.30
C ILE A 59 0.13 23.50 -0.15
N ALA A 60 1.16 22.73 0.16
CA ALA A 60 2.16 23.11 1.17
C ALA A 60 3.53 22.43 0.99
N GLU A 61 4.60 22.97 1.57
CA GLU A 61 5.87 22.20 1.63
C GLU A 61 5.72 21.04 2.65
N GLU A 62 5.50 21.36 3.93
CA GLU A 62 5.36 20.36 4.98
C GLU A 62 4.01 20.49 5.71
N VAL A 63 3.33 19.37 5.90
CA VAL A 63 2.07 19.29 6.63
C VAL A 63 2.19 18.32 7.80
N PHE A 64 1.88 18.81 8.99
CA PHE A 64 1.81 18.06 10.23
C PHE A 64 0.39 18.18 10.78
N CYS A 65 -0.37 17.09 10.73
CA CYS A 65 -1.72 17.01 11.31
C CYS A 65 -1.75 15.86 12.30
N LEU A 66 -1.90 16.13 13.59
CA LEU A 66 -1.94 15.08 14.60
C LEU A 66 -3.28 14.32 14.62
N GLY A 67 -4.37 14.98 14.23
CA GLY A 67 -5.68 14.35 14.11
C GLY A 67 -5.90 13.73 12.74
N LYS A 68 -7.17 13.73 12.34
CA LYS A 68 -7.62 13.35 11.00
C LYS A 68 -7.40 14.51 10.03
N LEU A 69 -6.86 14.23 8.85
CA LEU A 69 -6.82 15.16 7.73
C LEU A 69 -7.87 14.76 6.69
N THR A 70 -8.78 15.67 6.39
CA THR A 70 -9.73 15.52 5.29
C THR A 70 -9.58 16.67 4.31
N VAL A 71 -9.30 16.35 3.05
CA VAL A 71 -9.21 17.30 1.94
C VAL A 71 -10.18 16.85 0.86
N THR A 72 -11.13 17.69 0.48
CA THR A 72 -12.12 17.29 -0.54
C THR A 72 -11.55 17.38 -1.97
N GLY A 73 -10.53 18.23 -2.18
CA GLY A 73 -9.83 18.39 -3.45
C GLY A 73 -8.49 17.66 -3.49
N ASP A 74 -7.55 18.21 -4.25
CA ASP A 74 -6.22 17.64 -4.45
C ASP A 74 -5.27 18.04 -3.31
N ILE A 75 -4.31 17.16 -3.01
CA ILE A 75 -3.22 17.38 -2.06
C ILE A 75 -1.90 17.42 -2.81
N GLN A 76 -1.18 18.54 -2.73
CA GLN A 76 0.15 18.71 -3.32
C GLN A 76 1.12 19.18 -2.25
N VAL A 77 1.95 18.27 -1.75
CA VAL A 77 2.90 18.58 -0.68
C VAL A 77 4.28 17.97 -0.89
N GLN A 78 5.29 18.44 -0.16
CA GLN A 78 6.60 17.77 -0.17
C GLN A 78 6.67 16.65 0.86
N SER A 79 6.09 16.85 2.04
CA SER A 79 6.02 15.82 3.08
C SER A 79 4.73 15.94 3.90
N LEU A 80 4.12 14.79 4.16
CA LEU A 80 2.82 14.67 4.79
C LEU A 80 2.89 13.76 6.02
N TYR A 81 2.64 14.33 7.19
CA TYR A 81 2.68 13.63 8.47
C TYR A 81 1.33 13.69 9.17
N ILE A 82 0.64 12.55 9.24
CA ILE A 82 -0.70 12.43 9.79
C ILE A 82 -0.69 11.53 11.02
N GLY A 83 -1.35 11.96 12.09
CA GLY A 83 -1.42 11.17 13.32
C GLY A 83 -2.49 10.09 13.26
N GLN A 84 -3.62 10.37 12.61
CA GLN A 84 -4.72 9.42 12.45
C GLN A 84 -4.93 9.07 10.98
N THR A 85 -6.08 9.44 10.41
CA THR A 85 -6.52 9.06 9.06
C THR A 85 -6.32 10.21 8.08
N LEU A 86 -5.95 9.87 6.85
CA LEU A 86 -5.93 10.76 5.70
C LEU A 86 -7.09 10.40 4.76
N ASP A 87 -8.02 11.32 4.55
CA ASP A 87 -9.06 11.22 3.54
C ASP A 87 -8.85 12.29 2.47
N ALA A 88 -8.65 11.89 1.22
CA ALA A 88 -8.55 12.78 0.08
C ALA A 88 -9.66 12.48 -0.94
N GLY A 89 -10.42 13.51 -1.30
CA GLY A 89 -11.42 13.43 -2.36
C GLY A 89 -10.83 13.55 -3.78
N GLY A 90 -9.61 14.09 -3.89
CA GLY A 90 -8.86 14.18 -5.14
C GLY A 90 -7.57 13.35 -5.13
N ASN A 91 -6.60 13.80 -5.90
CA ASN A 91 -5.29 13.16 -6.04
C ASN A 91 -4.36 13.56 -4.88
N ILE A 92 -3.43 12.66 -4.55
CA ILE A 92 -2.43 12.86 -3.50
C ILE A 92 -1.05 12.84 -4.14
N ASP A 93 -0.45 14.01 -4.36
CA ASP A 93 0.92 14.18 -4.83
C ASP A 93 1.83 14.60 -3.66
N VAL A 94 2.74 13.70 -3.26
CA VAL A 94 3.71 13.97 -2.19
C VAL A 94 5.14 13.75 -2.68
N GLU A 95 6.00 14.78 -2.66
CA GLU A 95 7.35 14.66 -3.25
C GLU A 95 8.23 13.62 -2.54
N PHE A 96 8.21 13.59 -1.20
CA PHE A 96 9.10 12.75 -0.40
C PHE A 96 8.35 11.69 0.39
N LEU A 97 7.74 12.04 1.52
CA LEU A 97 7.26 11.06 2.49
C LEU A 97 5.80 11.29 2.83
N VAL A 98 5.00 10.23 2.74
CA VAL A 98 3.70 10.11 3.39
C VAL A 98 3.85 9.21 4.59
N LYS A 99 3.60 9.75 5.80
CA LYS A 99 3.60 8.98 7.04
C LYS A 99 2.30 9.16 7.80
N THR A 100 1.60 8.07 8.08
CA THR A 100 0.39 8.08 8.92
C THR A 100 0.64 7.37 10.25
N GLY A 101 -0.29 7.48 11.21
CA GLY A 101 -0.12 6.89 12.54
C GLY A 101 0.97 7.56 13.38
N CYS A 102 1.28 8.83 13.11
CA CYS A 102 2.29 9.59 13.84
C CYS A 102 1.82 9.90 15.27
N SER A 103 2.56 9.45 16.28
CA SER A 103 2.28 9.84 17.67
C SER A 103 2.62 11.31 17.92
N ALA A 104 1.93 11.94 18.87
CA ALA A 104 2.19 13.33 19.27
C ALA A 104 3.65 13.53 19.72
N GLU A 105 4.21 12.56 20.43
CA GLU A 105 5.61 12.59 20.89
C GLU A 105 6.57 12.56 19.70
N TRP A 106 6.34 11.68 18.73
CA TRP A 106 7.17 11.59 17.53
C TRP A 106 7.13 12.89 16.73
N MET A 107 5.93 13.41 16.47
CA MET A 107 5.73 14.65 15.71
C MET A 107 6.37 15.86 16.41
N ALA A 108 6.21 15.97 17.72
CA ALA A 108 6.83 17.03 18.50
C ALA A 108 8.37 16.99 18.48
N ARG A 109 8.96 15.79 18.41
CA ARG A 109 10.42 15.62 18.25
C ARG A 109 10.90 16.00 16.85
N VAL A 110 10.17 15.59 15.81
CA VAL A 110 10.49 15.98 14.42
C VAL A 110 10.44 17.50 14.26
N LEU A 111 9.52 18.17 14.95
CA LEU A 111 9.40 19.62 15.01
C LEU A 111 10.36 20.30 16.01
N GLU A 112 11.24 19.53 16.68
CA GLU A 112 12.21 19.99 17.69
C GLU A 112 11.59 20.84 18.81
N LEU A 113 10.36 20.51 19.22
CA LEU A 113 9.63 21.27 20.25
C LEU A 113 10.18 21.04 21.66
N ASP A 114 10.79 19.89 21.91
CA ASP A 114 11.42 19.50 23.17
C ASP A 114 12.66 20.34 23.52
N GLN A 115 13.29 20.95 22.51
CA GLN A 115 14.45 21.85 22.70
C GLN A 115 14.05 23.28 23.06
N ARG A 116 12.75 23.61 23.03
CA ARG A 116 12.27 24.98 23.32
C ARG A 116 12.25 25.25 24.82
N LYS A 117 12.64 26.48 25.20
CA LYS A 117 12.65 26.92 26.60
C LYS A 117 11.22 27.01 27.14
N LEU A 118 10.79 25.96 27.83
CA LEU A 118 9.52 25.89 28.54
C LEU A 118 9.67 26.38 29.99
N LYS A 119 8.56 26.82 30.59
CA LYS A 119 8.53 26.98 32.04
C LYS A 119 8.49 25.60 32.68
N THR A 120 8.98 25.50 33.91
CA THR A 120 9.30 24.24 34.60
C THR A 120 8.11 23.29 34.81
N GLU A 121 6.88 23.70 34.48
CA GLU A 121 5.65 22.91 34.60
C GLU A 121 4.93 22.66 33.27
N ASP A 122 5.41 23.22 32.15
CA ASP A 122 4.76 23.09 30.83
C ASP A 122 5.28 21.84 30.09
N ASN A 123 4.38 21.03 29.54
CA ASN A 123 4.74 19.92 28.66
C ASN A 123 4.99 20.45 27.24
N PHE A 124 6.09 20.04 26.58
CA PHE A 124 6.39 20.48 25.21
C PHE A 124 5.36 20.02 24.19
N ILE A 125 4.63 18.92 24.49
CA ILE A 125 3.52 18.44 23.66
C ILE A 125 2.36 19.44 23.63
N ASP A 126 2.17 20.23 24.70
CA ASP A 126 1.10 21.23 24.77
C ASP A 126 1.35 22.41 23.79
N LEU A 127 2.57 22.54 23.26
CA LEU A 127 2.89 23.46 22.16
C LEU A 127 2.38 22.95 20.80
N LEU A 128 2.19 21.64 20.65
CA LEU A 128 1.69 21.00 19.44
C LEU A 128 0.17 20.86 19.48
N VAL A 129 -0.39 20.38 20.60
CA VAL A 129 -1.79 20.00 20.71
C VAL A 129 -2.38 20.36 22.06
N HIS A 130 -3.62 20.83 22.07
CA HIS A 130 -4.32 21.12 23.31
C HIS A 130 -4.58 19.82 24.12
N PRO A 131 -4.37 19.81 25.45
CA PRO A 131 -4.50 18.59 26.28
C PRO A 131 -5.83 17.85 26.15
N ALA A 132 -6.93 18.58 25.96
CA ALA A 132 -8.25 17.97 25.76
C ALA A 132 -8.39 17.22 24.42
N ILE A 133 -7.73 17.70 23.38
CA ILE A 133 -7.71 17.08 22.05
C ILE A 133 -6.78 15.87 22.08
N LEU A 134 -5.62 16.00 22.73
CA LEU A 134 -4.73 14.87 22.96
C LEU A 134 -5.42 13.73 23.72
N ALA A 135 -6.17 14.06 24.78
CA ALA A 135 -6.96 13.10 25.54
C ALA A 135 -8.09 12.46 24.70
N ARG A 136 -8.72 13.23 23.79
CA ARG A 136 -9.71 12.72 22.81
C ARG A 136 -9.07 11.69 21.88
N HIS A 137 -7.87 11.96 21.36
CA HIS A 137 -7.19 11.07 20.42
C HIS A 137 -6.74 9.77 21.10
N ALA A 138 -6.25 9.84 22.35
CA ALA A 138 -5.89 8.65 23.13
C ALA A 138 -7.08 7.70 23.43
N GLN A 139 -8.31 8.23 23.46
CA GLN A 139 -9.52 7.42 23.62
C GLN A 139 -10.02 6.82 22.31
N SER A 140 -9.58 7.37 21.17
CA SER A 140 -9.96 6.92 19.82
C SER A 140 -9.04 5.81 19.28
N GLU A 141 -8.00 5.42 20.03
CA GLU A 141 -7.15 4.24 19.78
C GLU A 141 -7.92 2.93 20.03
N LEU A 142 -9.04 2.74 19.32
CA LEU A 142 -9.66 1.42 19.20
C LEU A 142 -8.70 0.50 18.42
N PRO A 143 -8.60 -0.80 18.75
CA PRO A 143 -7.71 -1.69 18.03
C PRO A 143 -8.21 -1.88 16.60
N GLY A 144 -7.47 -1.34 15.62
CA GLY A 144 -7.68 -1.59 14.18
C GLY A 144 -8.20 -0.42 13.34
N GLY A 145 -7.64 0.79 13.44
CA GLY A 145 -8.04 1.89 12.55
C GLY A 145 -7.31 3.23 12.69
N SER A 146 -6.07 3.24 13.18
CA SER A 146 -5.24 4.46 13.18
C SER A 146 -4.22 4.38 12.06
N GLY A 147 -4.09 5.44 11.27
CA GLY A 147 -3.11 5.50 10.19
C GLY A 147 -3.67 5.13 8.82
N ASP A 148 -4.97 5.01 8.64
CA ASP A 148 -5.55 4.69 7.34
C ASP A 148 -5.37 5.86 6.34
N ILE A 149 -5.22 5.53 5.06
CA ILE A 149 -5.26 6.46 3.93
C ILE A 149 -6.40 6.02 3.02
N GLN A 150 -7.33 6.92 2.75
CA GLN A 150 -8.40 6.77 1.78
C GLN A 150 -8.29 7.88 0.73
N GLY A 151 -8.12 7.49 -0.53
CA GLY A 151 -8.06 8.42 -1.67
C GLY A 151 -9.05 8.01 -2.75
N LEU A 152 -9.88 8.94 -3.21
CA LEU A 152 -10.71 8.71 -4.40
C LEU A 152 -9.91 8.86 -5.71
N GLY A 153 -8.72 9.45 -5.66
CA GLY A 153 -7.79 9.57 -6.77
C GLY A 153 -6.57 8.67 -6.63
N TYR A 154 -5.50 9.02 -7.35
CA TYR A 154 -4.22 8.33 -7.25
C TYR A 154 -3.38 8.85 -6.07
N LEU A 155 -2.37 8.07 -5.66
CA LEU A 155 -1.34 8.51 -4.73
C LEU A 155 0.03 8.37 -5.37
N SER A 156 0.79 9.47 -5.41
CA SER A 156 2.17 9.52 -5.87
C SER A 156 3.10 9.94 -4.73
N CYS A 157 4.12 9.14 -4.41
CA CYS A 157 5.14 9.53 -3.44
C CYS A 157 6.52 8.88 -3.63
N ALA A 158 7.57 9.43 -3.03
CA ALA A 158 8.82 8.67 -2.94
C ALA A 158 8.68 7.53 -1.91
N ASP A 159 8.44 7.86 -0.65
CA ASP A 159 8.36 6.91 0.45
C ASP A 159 6.95 6.89 1.07
N LEU A 160 6.39 5.69 1.24
CA LEU A 160 5.10 5.46 1.92
C LEU A 160 5.27 4.64 3.21
N ASP A 161 4.87 5.22 4.33
CA ASP A 161 4.75 4.57 5.64
C ASP A 161 3.33 4.76 6.18
N CYS A 162 2.46 3.79 5.87
CA CYS A 162 1.07 3.76 6.30
C CYS A 162 0.93 2.78 7.46
N GLN A 163 0.56 3.26 8.65
CA GLN A 163 0.39 2.36 9.80
C GLN A 163 -0.93 1.56 9.75
N GLY A 164 -1.89 2.02 8.96
CA GLY A 164 -3.19 1.38 8.75
C GLY A 164 -3.32 0.76 7.36
N ASN A 165 -4.53 0.84 6.81
CA ASN A 165 -4.87 0.43 5.45
C ASN A 165 -4.63 1.58 4.46
N LEU A 166 -4.19 1.26 3.25
CA LEU A 166 -4.20 2.16 2.11
C LEU A 166 -5.28 1.69 1.13
N GLN A 167 -6.29 2.52 0.90
CA GLN A 167 -7.33 2.29 -0.10
C GLN A 167 -7.36 3.45 -1.08
N LEU A 168 -7.11 3.16 -2.35
CA LEU A 168 -7.22 4.10 -3.46
C LEU A 168 -8.24 3.56 -4.46
N ASP A 169 -9.05 4.46 -5.02
CA ASP A 169 -9.94 4.12 -6.13
C ASP A 169 -9.18 4.11 -7.47
N ASP A 170 -8.03 4.78 -7.54
CA ASP A 170 -7.15 4.84 -8.72
C ASP A 170 -5.75 4.25 -8.40
N ASP A 171 -4.71 4.72 -9.08
CA ASP A 171 -3.38 4.13 -9.05
C ASP A 171 -2.51 4.53 -7.84
N LEU A 172 -1.59 3.64 -7.45
CA LEU A 172 -0.46 3.93 -6.55
C LEU A 172 0.84 3.99 -7.36
N ASP A 173 1.56 5.12 -7.29
CA ASP A 173 2.93 5.27 -7.78
C ASP A 173 3.85 5.64 -6.60
N ALA A 174 4.71 4.69 -6.18
CA ALA A 174 5.66 4.92 -5.10
C ALA A 174 7.10 4.61 -5.52
N ALA A 175 8.09 5.32 -4.98
CA ALA A 175 9.47 4.84 -5.08
C ALA A 175 9.68 3.63 -4.15
N GLU A 176 9.29 3.72 -2.89
CA GLU A 176 9.32 2.63 -1.90
C GLU A 176 8.05 2.64 -1.05
N VAL A 177 7.46 1.47 -0.84
CA VAL A 177 6.44 1.26 0.19
C VAL A 177 7.13 0.61 1.37
N GLN A 178 7.59 1.46 2.29
CA GLN A 178 8.37 1.05 3.45
C GLN A 178 7.54 0.15 4.36
N PHE A 179 6.28 0.52 4.57
CA PHE A 179 5.36 -0.22 5.42
C PHE A 179 3.89 0.13 5.13
N VAL A 180 3.05 -0.89 5.02
CA VAL A 180 1.60 -0.81 5.22
C VAL A 180 1.20 -1.78 6.32
N GLY A 181 0.67 -1.27 7.43
CA GLY A 181 0.32 -2.10 8.60
C GLY A 181 -0.95 -2.93 8.41
N GLY A 182 -1.86 -2.48 7.55
CA GLY A 182 -3.08 -3.17 7.17
C GLY A 182 -3.03 -3.71 5.76
N HIS A 183 -4.10 -3.47 4.99
CA HIS A 183 -4.24 -3.85 3.59
C HIS A 183 -3.82 -2.71 2.66
N LEU A 184 -3.31 -3.04 1.48
CA LEU A 184 -3.01 -2.09 0.40
C LEU A 184 -3.86 -2.46 -0.81
N ALA A 185 -4.76 -1.57 -1.20
CA ALA A 185 -5.66 -1.73 -2.33
C ALA A 185 -5.66 -0.49 -3.23
N ALA A 186 -5.48 -0.71 -4.53
CA ALA A 186 -5.50 0.33 -5.56
C ALA A 186 -5.97 -0.26 -6.90
N SER A 187 -6.30 0.59 -7.87
CA SER A 187 -6.58 0.17 -9.25
C SER A 187 -5.34 -0.48 -9.87
N SER A 188 -4.20 0.21 -9.83
CA SER A 188 -2.88 -0.30 -10.22
C SER A 188 -1.87 -0.01 -9.13
N ILE A 189 -0.86 -0.88 -8.98
CA ILE A 189 0.22 -0.67 -8.01
C ILE A 189 1.55 -0.66 -8.75
N TYR A 190 2.23 0.47 -8.72
CA TYR A 190 3.59 0.64 -9.22
C TYR A 190 4.50 1.09 -8.09
N VAL A 191 5.52 0.28 -7.79
CA VAL A 191 6.54 0.59 -6.78
C VAL A 191 7.92 0.40 -7.40
N SER A 192 8.75 1.43 -7.43
CA SER A 192 10.08 1.33 -8.09
C SER A 192 11.06 0.45 -7.31
N GLY A 193 10.94 0.40 -5.99
CA GLY A 193 11.76 -0.36 -5.06
C GLY A 193 10.98 -1.47 -4.37
N ASP A 194 11.14 -1.59 -3.06
CA ASP A 194 10.49 -2.61 -2.25
C ASP A 194 9.08 -2.19 -1.82
N CYS A 195 8.20 -3.18 -1.67
CA CYS A 195 6.84 -3.00 -1.17
C CYS A 195 6.54 -3.97 -0.04
N ASN A 196 6.41 -3.44 1.18
CA ASN A 196 6.15 -4.23 2.39
C ASN A 196 4.76 -3.93 2.95
N CYS A 197 3.86 -4.91 2.84
CA CYS A 197 2.52 -4.87 3.41
C CYS A 197 2.38 -6.00 4.44
N GLN A 198 1.79 -5.73 5.61
CA GLN A 198 1.51 -6.79 6.59
C GLN A 198 0.27 -7.59 6.20
N GLY A 199 -0.75 -6.92 5.66
CA GLY A 199 -1.99 -7.52 5.21
C GLY A 199 -1.97 -7.94 3.75
N GLU A 200 -3.14 -7.87 3.13
CA GLU A 200 -3.33 -8.18 1.72
C GLU A 200 -2.83 -7.02 0.85
N VAL A 201 -2.19 -7.36 -0.26
CA VAL A 201 -1.99 -6.45 -1.39
C VAL A 201 -2.99 -6.85 -2.49
N PHE A 202 -3.92 -5.94 -2.79
CA PHE A 202 -4.95 -6.11 -3.80
C PHE A 202 -4.79 -5.10 -4.95
N SER A 203 -4.82 -5.57 -6.20
CA SER A 203 -4.88 -4.71 -7.39
C SER A 203 -5.98 -5.18 -8.34
N GLU A 204 -6.79 -4.22 -8.79
CA GLU A 204 -7.78 -4.43 -9.84
C GLU A 204 -7.15 -4.62 -11.21
N THR A 205 -5.92 -4.14 -11.41
CA THR A 205 -5.21 -4.20 -12.68
C THR A 205 -3.94 -5.01 -12.62
N ASP A 206 -2.78 -4.37 -12.48
CA ASP A 206 -1.46 -4.96 -12.43
C ASP A 206 -0.76 -4.52 -11.14
N ILE A 207 0.19 -5.35 -10.69
CA ILE A 207 1.14 -5.04 -9.62
C ILE A 207 2.53 -5.11 -10.22
N VAL A 208 3.28 -4.02 -10.13
CA VAL A 208 4.65 -3.92 -10.61
C VAL A 208 5.53 -3.39 -9.49
N THR A 209 6.45 -4.23 -9.01
CA THR A 209 7.47 -3.81 -8.04
C THR A 209 8.88 -3.99 -8.64
N GLY A 210 9.70 -2.95 -8.64
CA GLY A 210 11.08 -3.08 -9.14
C GLY A 210 11.95 -3.93 -8.21
N GLY A 211 11.70 -3.82 -6.90
CA GLY A 211 12.28 -4.63 -5.83
C GLY A 211 11.37 -5.76 -5.36
N SER A 212 11.45 -6.10 -4.09
CA SER A 212 10.70 -7.19 -3.47
C SER A 212 9.29 -6.78 -3.10
N LEU A 213 8.31 -7.62 -3.43
CA LEU A 213 6.94 -7.52 -2.94
C LEU A 213 6.77 -8.52 -1.79
N PHE A 214 6.58 -8.00 -0.58
CA PHE A 214 6.26 -8.79 0.61
C PHE A 214 4.88 -8.43 1.14
N ALA A 215 4.00 -9.43 1.27
CA ALA A 215 2.66 -9.24 1.80
C ALA A 215 2.20 -10.39 2.71
N GLY A 216 1.14 -10.16 3.48
CA GLY A 216 0.38 -11.23 4.12
C GLY A 216 -0.31 -12.12 3.09
N GLU A 217 -0.96 -11.52 2.09
CA GLU A 217 -1.56 -12.19 0.93
C GLU A 217 -1.42 -11.29 -0.31
N ILE A 218 -1.35 -11.86 -1.51
CA ILE A 218 -1.24 -11.09 -2.75
C ILE A 218 -2.34 -11.52 -3.71
N VAL A 219 -3.19 -10.59 -4.09
CA VAL A 219 -4.28 -10.80 -5.04
C VAL A 219 -4.21 -9.74 -6.13
N CYS A 220 -4.05 -10.17 -7.37
CA CYS A 220 -4.05 -9.29 -8.52
C CYS A 220 -5.01 -9.85 -9.58
N GLN A 221 -5.93 -9.01 -10.05
CA GLN A 221 -6.82 -9.39 -11.14
C GLN A 221 -6.13 -9.40 -12.51
N GLY A 222 -4.87 -8.97 -12.60
CA GLY A 222 -4.07 -9.01 -13.82
C GLY A 222 -2.69 -9.58 -13.55
N ASN A 223 -1.65 -8.86 -13.94
CA ASN A 223 -0.28 -9.36 -13.85
C ASN A 223 0.40 -8.92 -12.56
N ILE A 224 1.26 -9.78 -12.04
CA ILE A 224 2.19 -9.48 -10.96
C ILE A 224 3.60 -9.59 -11.53
N ALA A 225 4.38 -8.53 -11.43
CA ALA A 225 5.78 -8.49 -11.83
C ALA A 225 6.62 -7.86 -10.72
N ALA A 226 7.60 -8.61 -10.20
CA ALA A 226 8.44 -8.14 -9.10
C ALA A 226 9.93 -8.44 -9.31
N GLY A 227 10.78 -7.78 -8.53
CA GLY A 227 12.14 -8.24 -8.25
C GLY A 227 12.11 -9.62 -7.59
N SER A 228 11.42 -9.76 -6.46
CA SER A 228 11.09 -11.04 -5.79
C SER A 228 9.68 -10.96 -5.19
N ILE A 229 9.01 -12.09 -4.97
CA ILE A 229 7.67 -12.14 -4.38
C ILE A 229 7.70 -13.04 -3.15
N GLY A 230 7.31 -12.50 -2.00
CA GLY A 230 7.11 -13.24 -0.77
C GLY A 230 5.70 -13.01 -0.23
N SER A 231 4.99 -14.08 0.09
CA SER A 231 3.69 -14.02 0.75
C SER A 231 3.66 -14.97 1.93
N GLN A 232 3.04 -14.55 3.04
CA GLN A 232 2.75 -15.47 4.13
C GLN A 232 1.64 -16.45 3.72
N GLY A 233 0.60 -15.94 3.07
CA GLY A 233 -0.56 -16.66 2.58
C GLY A 233 -0.48 -16.95 1.09
N ASP A 234 -1.62 -16.87 0.41
CA ASP A 234 -1.74 -17.21 -1.01
C ASP A 234 -1.13 -16.10 -1.91
N ILE A 235 -0.78 -16.47 -3.14
CA ILE A 235 -0.41 -15.54 -4.21
C ILE A 235 -1.28 -15.87 -5.42
N SER A 236 -2.17 -14.95 -5.78
CA SER A 236 -3.14 -15.13 -6.85
C SER A 236 -3.03 -14.02 -7.89
N GLY A 237 -2.78 -14.38 -9.14
CA GLY A 237 -2.76 -13.46 -10.28
C GLY A 237 -3.64 -13.99 -11.41
N TRP A 238 -4.64 -13.27 -11.89
CA TRP A 238 -5.46 -13.80 -13.00
C TRP A 238 -4.70 -13.78 -14.33
N GLY A 239 -3.67 -12.96 -14.44
CA GLY A 239 -2.72 -12.95 -15.55
C GLY A 239 -1.49 -13.80 -15.28
N SER A 240 -0.33 -13.17 -15.42
CA SER A 240 0.98 -13.79 -15.16
C SER A 240 1.52 -13.38 -13.80
N ILE A 241 2.26 -14.28 -13.15
CA ILE A 241 3.07 -13.99 -11.96
C ILE A 241 4.52 -14.16 -12.36
N ARG A 242 5.30 -13.09 -12.27
CA ARG A 242 6.70 -13.03 -12.72
C ARG A 242 7.59 -12.42 -11.65
N ALA A 243 8.72 -13.07 -11.37
CA ALA A 243 9.76 -12.48 -10.55
C ALA A 243 11.15 -12.75 -11.11
N LYS A 244 12.03 -11.74 -11.08
CA LYS A 244 13.44 -11.92 -11.46
C LYS A 244 14.18 -12.82 -10.47
N GLY A 245 13.80 -12.75 -9.21
CA GLY A 245 14.25 -13.55 -8.08
C GLY A 245 13.22 -14.61 -7.70
N GLU A 246 13.14 -14.88 -6.40
CA GLU A 246 12.31 -15.95 -5.83
C GLU A 246 10.83 -15.58 -5.82
N ILE A 247 9.96 -16.60 -5.94
CA ILE A 247 8.54 -16.51 -5.62
C ILE A 247 8.26 -17.53 -4.52
N SER A 248 7.80 -17.06 -3.37
CA SER A 248 7.56 -17.90 -2.19
C SER A 248 6.21 -17.59 -1.53
N SER A 249 5.43 -18.64 -1.30
CA SER A 249 4.21 -18.61 -0.47
C SER A 249 4.40 -19.56 0.71
N LEU A 250 4.53 -19.01 1.92
CA LEU A 250 4.99 -19.73 3.11
C LEU A 250 3.95 -20.67 3.73
N PHE A 251 2.67 -20.30 3.66
CA PHE A 251 1.55 -21.08 4.18
C PHE A 251 0.42 -21.26 3.15
N GLY A 252 0.61 -20.76 1.94
CA GLY A 252 -0.42 -20.69 0.90
C GLY A 252 -0.13 -21.48 -0.38
N GLU A 253 -1.00 -21.30 -1.35
CA GLU A 253 -0.83 -21.71 -2.74
C GLU A 253 -0.44 -20.54 -3.65
N ILE A 254 0.11 -20.87 -4.82
CA ILE A 254 0.38 -19.90 -5.89
C ILE A 254 -0.50 -20.26 -7.07
N HIS A 255 -1.32 -19.32 -7.52
CA HIS A 255 -2.24 -19.50 -8.64
C HIS A 255 -2.08 -18.37 -9.66
N ALA A 256 -1.79 -18.74 -10.91
CA ALA A 256 -1.84 -17.82 -12.05
C ALA A 256 -2.84 -18.30 -13.11
N GLY A 257 -3.63 -17.38 -13.66
CA GLY A 257 -4.49 -17.69 -14.81
C GLY A 257 -3.71 -18.00 -16.09
N ARG A 258 -2.44 -17.57 -16.17
CA ARG A 258 -1.52 -17.89 -17.27
C ARG A 258 -0.24 -18.53 -16.77
N TRP A 259 0.83 -17.75 -16.64
CA TRP A 259 2.17 -18.23 -16.38
C TRP A 259 2.61 -17.91 -14.96
N ILE A 260 3.35 -18.81 -14.34
CA ILE A 260 4.16 -18.52 -13.15
C ILE A 260 5.62 -18.65 -13.57
N ALA A 261 6.41 -17.59 -13.43
CA ALA A 261 7.81 -17.62 -13.84
C ALA A 261 8.72 -16.93 -12.82
N SER A 262 9.71 -17.65 -12.31
CA SER A 262 10.76 -17.16 -11.43
C SER A 262 12.13 -17.35 -12.06
N GLY A 263 12.96 -16.32 -12.00
CA GLY A 263 14.39 -16.40 -12.33
C GLY A 263 15.25 -17.09 -11.25
N ALA A 264 14.63 -17.50 -10.14
CA ALA A 264 15.25 -18.26 -9.05
C ALA A 264 14.38 -19.47 -8.66
N THR A 265 14.12 -19.66 -7.37
CA THR A 265 13.28 -20.73 -6.82
C THR A 265 11.82 -20.32 -6.83
N LEU A 266 10.94 -21.31 -7.05
CA LEU A 266 9.50 -21.19 -6.88
C LEU A 266 9.05 -22.16 -5.78
N TYR A 267 8.46 -21.63 -4.71
CA TYR A 267 7.98 -22.40 -3.57
C TYR A 267 6.54 -22.02 -3.20
N ALA A 268 5.70 -23.03 -2.99
CA ALA A 268 4.40 -22.86 -2.33
C ALA A 268 4.24 -23.93 -1.25
N ALA A 269 3.73 -23.58 -0.07
CA ALA A 269 3.43 -24.57 0.95
C ALA A 269 2.29 -25.51 0.56
N LYS A 270 1.38 -25.05 -0.30
CA LYS A 270 0.25 -25.82 -0.85
C LYS A 270 0.45 -26.10 -2.34
N TYR A 271 -0.52 -25.78 -3.19
CA TYR A 271 -0.48 -26.03 -4.64
C TYR A 271 0.29 -24.95 -5.41
N ILE A 272 0.80 -25.32 -6.59
CA ILE A 272 1.20 -24.38 -7.63
C ILE A 272 0.31 -24.64 -8.84
N LYS A 273 -0.43 -23.63 -9.31
CA LYS A 273 -1.39 -23.75 -10.41
C LYS A 273 -1.17 -22.66 -11.43
N ALA A 274 -0.91 -23.03 -12.68
CA ALA A 274 -0.79 -22.11 -13.79
C ALA A 274 -1.69 -22.58 -14.95
N GLY A 275 -2.46 -21.65 -15.52
CA GLY A 275 -3.25 -21.92 -16.72
C GLY A 275 -2.41 -22.39 -17.91
N GLU A 276 -1.19 -21.88 -18.00
CA GLU A 276 -0.22 -22.12 -19.07
C GLU A 276 1.06 -22.75 -18.49
N SER A 277 2.18 -22.05 -18.35
CA SER A 277 3.44 -22.67 -17.89
C SER A 277 3.85 -22.30 -16.47
N VAL A 278 4.66 -23.17 -15.86
CA VAL A 278 5.38 -22.92 -14.61
C VAL A 278 6.90 -22.99 -14.85
N ILE A 279 7.63 -21.94 -14.53
CA ILE A 279 9.09 -21.90 -14.64
C ILE A 279 9.70 -21.46 -13.30
N GLY A 280 10.65 -22.23 -12.80
CA GLY A 280 11.51 -21.84 -11.67
C GLY A 280 12.95 -22.23 -11.98
N GLU A 281 13.77 -21.27 -12.41
CA GLU A 281 15.11 -21.55 -12.96
C GLU A 281 16.05 -22.30 -12.01
N LYS A 282 15.89 -22.15 -10.69
CA LYS A 282 16.70 -22.84 -9.67
C LYS A 282 15.99 -23.99 -8.98
N GLY A 283 14.71 -24.21 -9.27
CA GLY A 283 13.91 -25.26 -8.63
C GLY A 283 12.45 -24.86 -8.46
N ILE A 284 11.59 -25.88 -8.46
CA ILE A 284 10.18 -25.75 -8.13
C ILE A 284 9.86 -26.78 -7.05
N SER A 285 9.22 -26.34 -5.98
CA SER A 285 8.78 -27.23 -4.90
C SER A 285 7.42 -26.79 -4.37
N CYS A 286 6.63 -27.77 -3.95
CA CYS A 286 5.34 -27.56 -3.34
C CYS A 286 5.18 -28.44 -2.09
N GLY A 287 4.11 -28.25 -1.33
CA GLY A 287 3.83 -29.10 -0.16
C GLY A 287 3.70 -30.58 -0.52
N LYS A 288 4.10 -31.46 0.39
CA LYS A 288 4.22 -32.91 0.16
C LYS A 288 2.93 -33.61 -0.27
N ASP A 289 1.78 -33.10 0.17
CA ASP A 289 0.43 -33.64 -0.11
C ASP A 289 -0.28 -32.86 -1.23
N TYR A 290 0.44 -31.95 -1.89
CA TYR A 290 -0.05 -31.05 -2.92
C TYR A 290 0.61 -31.37 -4.27
N GLY A 291 0.42 -30.53 -5.28
CA GLY A 291 0.94 -30.77 -6.61
C GLY A 291 1.12 -29.50 -7.45
N ILE A 292 1.78 -29.69 -8.58
CA ILE A 292 2.09 -28.67 -9.57
C ILE A 292 1.20 -28.92 -10.79
N PHE A 293 0.37 -27.94 -11.12
CA PHE A 293 -0.48 -27.93 -12.29
C PHE A 293 0.00 -26.87 -13.27
N ALA A 294 0.30 -27.29 -14.50
CA ALA A 294 0.50 -26.41 -15.64
C ALA A 294 -0.41 -26.83 -16.79
N GLY A 295 -0.70 -25.92 -17.70
CA GLY A 295 -1.43 -26.15 -18.93
C GLY A 295 -2.90 -26.50 -18.73
N SER A 296 -3.52 -26.08 -17.62
CA SER A 296 -4.93 -26.37 -17.34
C SER A 296 -5.89 -25.71 -18.33
N ASN A 297 -5.46 -24.61 -18.96
CA ASN A 297 -6.25 -23.88 -19.95
C ASN A 297 -5.87 -24.28 -21.40
N LEU A 298 -4.99 -25.28 -21.55
CA LEU A 298 -4.42 -25.66 -22.85
C LEU A 298 -4.71 -27.12 -23.20
N PRO A 299 -4.93 -27.43 -24.49
CA PRO A 299 -4.99 -28.82 -24.93
C PRO A 299 -3.62 -29.50 -24.73
N ARG A 300 -3.62 -30.80 -24.44
CA ARG A 300 -2.40 -31.59 -24.20
C ARG A 300 -1.38 -31.50 -25.34
N SER A 301 -1.84 -31.32 -26.58
CA SER A 301 -0.97 -31.14 -27.76
C SER A 301 -0.12 -29.86 -27.72
N ALA A 302 -0.50 -28.86 -26.91
CA ALA A 302 0.23 -27.61 -26.75
C ALA A 302 1.20 -27.62 -25.56
N TRP A 303 1.17 -28.64 -24.70
CA TRP A 303 1.90 -28.65 -23.42
C TRP A 303 3.41 -28.50 -23.59
N ALA A 304 4.03 -29.21 -24.53
CA ALA A 304 5.47 -29.10 -24.82
C ALA A 304 5.95 -27.67 -25.17
N LYS A 305 5.04 -26.76 -25.57
CA LYS A 305 5.38 -25.39 -26.03
C LYS A 305 4.82 -24.28 -25.14
N GLN A 306 3.64 -24.47 -24.57
CA GLN A 306 2.88 -23.42 -23.86
C GLN A 306 2.36 -23.88 -22.48
N GLY A 307 2.20 -25.18 -22.26
CA GLY A 307 1.72 -25.77 -21.00
C GLY A 307 2.82 -26.54 -20.28
N MET A 308 4.01 -25.95 -20.19
CA MET A 308 5.23 -26.64 -19.76
C MET A 308 5.62 -26.33 -18.33
N ILE A 309 6.39 -27.23 -17.74
CA ILE A 309 7.05 -27.06 -16.44
C ILE A 309 8.55 -27.14 -16.68
N SER A 310 9.32 -26.16 -16.18
CA SER A 310 10.78 -26.15 -16.32
C SER A 310 11.47 -25.69 -15.07
N ALA A 311 12.50 -26.43 -14.66
CA ALA A 311 13.37 -26.13 -13.54
C ALA A 311 14.73 -26.80 -13.73
N ASP A 312 15.70 -26.48 -12.88
CA ASP A 312 17.04 -27.09 -12.86
C ASP A 312 17.00 -28.63 -12.70
N SER A 313 16.03 -29.14 -11.94
CA SER A 313 15.74 -30.56 -11.84
C SER A 313 14.23 -30.82 -11.94
N LYS A 314 13.86 -31.99 -12.46
CA LYS A 314 12.45 -32.36 -12.63
C LYS A 314 11.71 -32.40 -11.29
N PRO A 315 10.68 -31.57 -11.08
CA PRO A 315 9.86 -31.61 -9.88
C PRO A 315 9.15 -32.94 -9.72
N ARG A 316 9.00 -33.41 -8.46
CA ARG A 316 8.41 -34.74 -8.17
C ARG A 316 6.89 -34.79 -8.33
N LEU A 317 6.18 -33.71 -8.01
CA LEU A 317 4.73 -33.69 -7.84
C LEU A 317 4.00 -33.00 -9.01
N ILE A 318 4.42 -33.29 -10.24
CA ILE A 318 3.74 -32.77 -11.44
C ILE A 318 2.44 -33.56 -11.67
N LEU A 319 1.31 -32.85 -11.72
CA LEU A 319 -0.01 -33.43 -11.95
C LEU A 319 -0.56 -33.12 -13.35
N SER A 320 -0.18 -31.98 -13.94
CA SER A 320 -0.51 -31.62 -15.33
C SER A 320 0.61 -30.79 -15.97
N GLY A 321 0.61 -30.72 -17.30
CA GLY A 321 1.67 -30.08 -18.08
C GLY A 321 2.81 -31.04 -18.43
N GLU A 322 3.71 -30.58 -19.28
CA GLU A 322 4.86 -31.37 -19.72
C GLU A 322 6.16 -30.78 -19.18
N PHE A 323 7.01 -31.62 -18.56
CA PHE A 323 8.32 -31.16 -18.12
C PHE A 323 9.25 -30.97 -19.32
N VAL A 324 9.77 -29.76 -19.49
CA VAL A 324 10.67 -29.40 -20.59
C VAL A 324 11.91 -28.72 -20.01
N GLU A 325 13.09 -29.30 -20.24
CA GLU A 325 14.34 -28.78 -19.71
C GLU A 325 14.79 -27.48 -20.39
N GLY A 326 15.56 -26.67 -19.64
CA GLY A 326 16.27 -25.50 -20.17
C GLY A 326 15.40 -24.28 -20.47
N LYS A 327 14.10 -24.28 -20.11
CA LYS A 327 13.27 -23.07 -20.18
C LYS A 327 13.55 -22.18 -18.97
N LYS A 328 13.39 -20.89 -19.22
CA LYS A 328 13.85 -19.77 -18.38
C LYS A 328 12.82 -18.67 -18.44
N LEU A 329 12.86 -17.73 -17.48
CA LEU A 329 11.94 -16.60 -17.42
C LEU A 329 11.85 -15.86 -18.78
N ARG A 330 13.00 -15.58 -19.40
CA ARG A 330 13.10 -14.92 -20.71
C ARG A 330 12.35 -15.63 -21.86
N HIS A 331 12.10 -16.93 -21.73
CA HIS A 331 11.32 -17.66 -22.73
C HIS A 331 9.82 -17.33 -22.61
N ILE A 332 9.32 -17.11 -21.40
CA ILE A 332 7.95 -16.61 -21.19
C ILE A 332 7.83 -15.20 -21.74
N ASP A 333 8.81 -14.34 -21.50
CA ASP A 333 8.80 -12.97 -22.06
C ASP A 333 8.75 -12.98 -23.59
N ALA A 334 9.40 -13.96 -24.24
CA ALA A 334 9.35 -14.12 -25.69
C ALA A 334 8.00 -14.67 -26.19
N LEU A 335 7.33 -15.50 -25.39
CA LEU A 335 5.99 -16.02 -25.70
C LEU A 335 4.93 -14.92 -25.53
N GLU A 336 5.04 -14.12 -24.48
CA GLU A 336 4.14 -13.00 -24.23
C GLU A 336 4.17 -11.97 -25.37
N LYS A 337 5.37 -11.68 -25.92
CA LYS A 337 5.52 -10.78 -27.08
C LYS A 337 4.93 -11.33 -28.38
N LYS A 338 4.75 -12.64 -28.50
CA LYS A 338 4.23 -13.31 -29.69
C LYS A 338 2.77 -13.74 -29.54
N ARG A 339 2.13 -13.28 -28.47
CA ARG A 339 0.78 -13.66 -28.09
C ARG A 339 -0.23 -13.16 -29.13
N ASP A 340 -1.12 -14.06 -29.52
CA ASP A 340 -2.20 -13.84 -30.49
C ASP A 340 -3.60 -14.01 -29.88
N GLN A 341 -3.69 -14.42 -28.61
CA GLN A 341 -4.94 -14.65 -27.88
C GLN A 341 -4.92 -13.91 -26.54
N GLU A 342 -6.04 -13.26 -26.21
CA GLU A 342 -6.29 -12.63 -24.92
C GLU A 342 -7.11 -13.54 -24.02
N LEU A 343 -6.97 -13.38 -22.71
CA LEU A 343 -7.91 -13.99 -21.77
C LEU A 343 -9.23 -13.22 -21.72
N ASP A 344 -10.32 -13.90 -21.35
CA ASP A 344 -11.65 -13.29 -21.24
C ASP A 344 -11.66 -12.03 -20.34
N TRP A 345 -10.89 -12.04 -19.25
CA TRP A 345 -10.78 -10.88 -18.36
C TRP A 345 -9.99 -9.71 -18.99
N GLU A 346 -9.02 -9.99 -19.87
CA GLU A 346 -8.28 -8.96 -20.61
C GLU A 346 -9.20 -8.27 -21.62
N MET A 347 -10.07 -9.03 -22.29
CA MET A 347 -11.09 -8.47 -23.19
C MET A 347 -12.05 -7.55 -22.45
N ALA A 348 -12.57 -7.97 -21.29
CA ALA A 348 -13.47 -7.17 -20.47
C ALA A 348 -12.82 -5.83 -20.06
N ARG A 349 -11.52 -5.85 -19.71
CA ARG A 349 -10.76 -4.63 -19.42
C ARG A 349 -10.56 -3.74 -20.65
N ARG A 350 -10.19 -4.31 -21.79
CA ARG A 350 -10.04 -3.53 -23.05
C ARG A 350 -11.34 -2.82 -23.37
N VAL A 351 -12.46 -3.53 -23.33
CA VAL A 351 -13.80 -2.94 -23.59
C VAL A 351 -14.11 -1.84 -22.58
N LYS A 352 -13.87 -2.04 -21.28
CA LYS A 352 -14.05 -0.98 -20.26
C LYS A 352 -13.20 0.26 -20.56
N ARG A 353 -11.94 0.09 -20.97
CA ARG A 353 -11.04 1.20 -21.34
C ARG A 353 -11.51 1.93 -22.60
N GLU A 354 -11.93 1.20 -23.62
CA GLU A 354 -12.50 1.77 -24.85
C GLU A 354 -13.76 2.57 -24.54
N MET A 355 -14.64 2.08 -23.67
CA MET A 355 -15.85 2.80 -23.25
C MET A 355 -15.59 4.05 -22.40
N LEU A 356 -14.51 4.08 -21.61
CA LEU A 356 -14.12 5.26 -20.81
C LEU A 356 -13.38 6.33 -21.63
N ALA A 357 -12.91 5.99 -22.83
CA ALA A 357 -12.19 6.89 -23.72
C ALA A 357 -13.12 7.62 -24.74
N GLU A 358 -14.41 7.27 -24.79
CA GLU A 358 -15.46 7.90 -25.60
C GLU A 358 -16.26 8.95 -24.81
#